data_AF-A0A953KPC8-F1
#
_entry.id   AF-A0A953KPC8-F1
#
_cell.length_a   1.000
_cell.length_b   1.000
_cell.length_c   1.000
_cell.angle_alpha   90.00
_cell.angle_beta   90.00
_cell.angle_gamma   90.00
#
_symmetry.space_group_name_H-M   'P 1'
#
loop_
_entity.id
_entity.type
_entity.pdbx_description
1 polymer ?
#
loop_
_entity_poly.entity_id
_entity_poly.type
_entity_poly.pdbx_seq_one_letter_code
_entity_poly.pdbx_strand_id
1 'polypeptide(L)'
;MNIKIRNLSRHPLPEYASALAAGCDLRANLDQPVTLGPLERAMIPTGLFLEIPAGYEGQVRPRSGLAAKHGITVLNAPGTIDADYRGEVKVVLVNLSNNAFTINDGERIAQLVVSSHAGVVWEETTELAATERGSGGFGHTGLH
;
A
#
# COMPACT_ATOMS: atom_id res chain seq x y z
N MET A 1 11.65 -10.00 13.33
CA MET A 1 10.17 -9.99 13.51
C MET A 1 9.61 -11.06 12.59
N ASN A 2 8.67 -11.87 13.06
CA ASN A 2 8.01 -12.90 12.27
C ASN A 2 6.52 -12.56 12.13
N ILE A 3 5.97 -12.66 10.92
CA ILE A 3 4.54 -12.47 10.62
C ILE A 3 4.00 -13.81 10.16
N LYS A 4 2.88 -14.27 10.76
CA LYS A 4 2.23 -15.48 10.23
C LYS A 4 1.49 -15.12 8.95
N ILE A 5 1.67 -15.94 7.93
CA ILE A 5 1.07 -15.76 6.62
C ILE A 5 0.38 -17.05 6.21
N ARG A 6 -0.88 -16.96 5.79
CA ARG A 6 -1.58 -18.03 5.09
C ARG A 6 -1.65 -17.64 3.61
N ASN A 7 -1.08 -18.48 2.76
CA ASN A 7 -1.06 -18.29 1.31
C ASN A 7 -2.04 -19.28 0.66
N LEU A 8 -3.10 -18.75 0.06
CA LEU A 8 -4.07 -19.49 -0.75
C LEU A 8 -3.93 -19.17 -2.25
N SER A 9 -2.92 -18.38 -2.62
CA SER A 9 -2.62 -18.09 -4.01
C SER A 9 -1.91 -19.26 -4.68
N ARG A 10 -1.80 -19.19 -6.01
CA ARG A 10 -0.97 -20.09 -6.81
C ARG A 10 0.50 -19.63 -6.93
N HIS A 11 0.89 -18.59 -6.19
CA HIS A 11 2.20 -17.94 -6.29
C HIS A 11 3.05 -18.15 -5.02
N PRO A 12 4.39 -18.08 -5.12
CA PRO A 12 5.27 -18.12 -3.96
C PRO A 12 4.97 -17.00 -2.96
N LEU A 13 5.45 -17.17 -1.72
CA LEU A 13 5.40 -16.11 -0.73
C LEU A 13 6.17 -14.86 -1.21
N PRO A 14 5.77 -13.65 -0.78
CA PRO A 14 6.52 -12.44 -1.06
C PRO A 14 7.95 -12.51 -0.52
N GLU A 15 8.91 -12.09 -1.34
CA GLU A 15 10.33 -12.05 -0.99
C GLU A 15 10.89 -10.64 -1.16
N TYR A 16 11.91 -10.31 -0.37
CA TYR A 16 12.66 -9.08 -0.54
C TYR A 16 13.59 -9.22 -1.75
N ALA A 17 13.48 -8.29 -2.70
CA ALA A 17 14.27 -8.33 -3.93
C ALA A 17 15.77 -8.07 -3.70
N SER A 18 16.14 -7.46 -2.57
CA SER A 18 17.53 -7.26 -2.16
C SER A 18 17.63 -7.24 -0.64
N ALA A 19 18.85 -7.40 -0.11
CA ALA A 19 19.10 -7.41 1.33
C ALA A 19 18.71 -6.12 2.06
N LEU A 20 18.63 -5.00 1.33
CA LEU A 20 18.30 -3.66 1.87
C LEU A 20 16.93 -3.16 1.38
N ALA A 21 16.13 -4.02 0.74
CA ALA A 21 14.80 -3.64 0.29
C ALA A 21 13.88 -3.38 1.49
N ALA A 22 13.15 -2.27 1.45
CA ALA A 22 12.20 -1.90 2.51
C ALA A 22 10.91 -2.73 2.49
N GLY A 23 10.52 -3.22 1.32
CA GLY A 23 9.29 -4.00 1.13
C GLY A 23 9.47 -5.20 0.20
N CYS A 24 8.49 -6.09 0.22
CA CYS A 24 8.41 -7.26 -0.64
C CYS A 24 7.29 -7.09 -1.67
N ASP A 25 7.50 -7.61 -2.88
CA ASP A 25 6.53 -7.46 -3.97
C ASP A 25 5.27 -8.34 -3.73
N LEU A 26 4.09 -7.75 -3.89
CA LEU A 26 2.80 -8.44 -3.88
C LEU A 26 2.40 -8.80 -5.32
N ARG A 27 1.93 -10.03 -5.52
CA ARG A 27 1.51 -10.54 -6.83
C ARG A 27 -0.01 -10.60 -6.95
N ALA A 28 -0.51 -10.37 -8.16
CA ALA A 28 -1.91 -10.63 -8.49
C ALA A 28 -2.19 -12.13 -8.48
N ASN A 29 -3.30 -12.55 -7.87
CA ASN A 29 -3.79 -13.94 -7.89
C ASN A 29 -5.13 -13.99 -8.62
N LEU A 30 -5.09 -14.17 -9.95
CA LEU A 30 -6.22 -13.99 -10.84
C LEU A 30 -6.55 -15.29 -11.60
N ASP A 31 -7.83 -15.56 -11.79
CA ASP A 31 -8.28 -16.63 -12.71
C ASP A 31 -8.24 -16.19 -14.18
N GLN A 32 -8.43 -14.89 -14.43
CA GLN A 32 -8.37 -14.26 -15.76
C GLN A 32 -7.73 -12.88 -15.67
N PRO A 33 -7.03 -12.41 -16.73
CA PRO A 33 -6.46 -11.07 -16.75
C PRO A 33 -7.50 -9.97 -16.53
N VAL A 34 -7.10 -8.88 -15.87
CA VAL A 34 -7.95 -7.71 -15.62
C VAL A 34 -7.37 -6.51 -16.36
N THR A 35 -8.15 -5.90 -17.25
CA THR A 35 -7.75 -4.68 -17.96
C THR A 35 -8.38 -3.46 -17.30
N LEU A 36 -7.57 -2.45 -17.01
CA LEU A 36 -7.98 -1.14 -16.55
C LEU A 36 -7.85 -0.13 -17.69
N GLY A 37 -8.96 0.43 -18.14
CA GLY A 37 -8.98 1.63 -18.97
C GLY A 37 -8.53 2.88 -18.19
N PRO A 38 -8.36 4.03 -18.88
CA PRO A 38 -8.08 5.30 -18.22
C PRO A 38 -9.10 5.62 -17.13
N LEU A 39 -8.60 5.98 -15.94
CA LEU A 39 -9.37 6.31 -14.72
C LEU A 39 -10.19 5.14 -14.13
N GLU A 40 -10.08 3.94 -14.69
CA GLU A 40 -10.68 2.74 -14.09
C GLU A 40 -9.85 2.25 -12.90
N ARG A 41 -10.53 1.51 -12.02
CA ARG A 41 -9.95 0.93 -10.81
C ARG A 41 -10.52 -0.45 -10.56
N ALA A 42 -9.69 -1.32 -10.01
CA ALA A 42 -10.12 -2.65 -9.57
C ALA A 42 -9.40 -3.03 -8.27
N MET A 43 -10.08 -3.88 -7.50
CA MET A 43 -9.51 -4.50 -6.33
C MET A 43 -8.91 -5.84 -6.74
N ILE A 44 -7.58 -5.91 -6.77
CA ILE A 44 -6.84 -7.09 -7.24
C ILE A 44 -6.50 -8.00 -6.06
N PRO A 45 -7.01 -9.25 -6.04
CA PRO A 45 -6.68 -10.23 -5.01
C PRO A 45 -5.21 -10.66 -5.05
N THR A 46 -4.66 -10.97 -3.88
CA THR A 46 -3.28 -11.52 -3.75
C THR A 46 -3.28 -12.97 -3.28
N GLY A 47 -4.40 -13.47 -2.74
CA GLY A 47 -4.49 -14.76 -2.07
C GLY A 47 -3.73 -14.85 -0.74
N LEU A 48 -3.23 -13.74 -0.21
CA LEU A 48 -2.46 -13.69 1.03
C LEU A 48 -3.32 -13.20 2.21
N PHE A 49 -3.10 -13.80 3.36
CA PHE A 49 -3.75 -13.46 4.63
C PHE A 49 -2.67 -13.33 5.70
N LEU A 50 -2.69 -12.25 6.47
CA LEU A 50 -1.59 -11.88 7.38
C LEU A 50 -2.07 -11.80 8.83
N GLU A 51 -1.17 -12.12 9.75
CA GLU A 51 -1.30 -11.83 11.18
C GLU A 51 -0.16 -10.88 11.56
N ILE A 52 -0.44 -9.58 11.46
CA ILE A 52 0.53 -8.53 11.78
C ILE A 52 0.55 -8.31 13.31
N PRO A 53 1.74 -8.25 13.94
CA PRO A 53 1.82 -8.00 15.38
C PRO A 53 1.26 -6.63 15.78
N ALA A 54 0.71 -6.53 16.99
CA ALA A 54 0.27 -5.25 17.55
C ALA A 54 1.43 -4.23 17.61
N GLY A 55 1.13 -2.96 17.34
CA GLY A 55 2.11 -1.88 17.21
C GLY A 55 2.73 -1.76 15.81
N TYR A 56 2.32 -2.61 14.87
CA TYR A 56 2.72 -2.57 13.47
C TYR A 56 1.50 -2.56 12.55
N GLU A 57 1.68 -1.96 11.37
CA GLU A 57 0.75 -2.04 10.25
C GLU A 57 1.46 -2.55 9.01
N GLY A 58 0.69 -3.11 8.08
CA GLY A 58 1.13 -3.39 6.72
C GLY A 58 0.78 -2.22 5.82
N GLN A 59 1.74 -1.71 5.05
CA GLN A 59 1.54 -0.63 4.11
C GLN A 59 1.72 -1.13 2.68
N VAL A 60 0.62 -1.19 1.94
CA VAL A 60 0.60 -1.50 0.51
C VAL A 60 0.95 -0.23 -0.26
N ARG A 61 2.11 -0.23 -0.91
CA ARG A 61 2.65 0.92 -1.64
C ARG A 61 2.76 0.65 -3.14
N PRO A 62 2.69 1.68 -4.00
CA PRO A 62 2.91 1.53 -5.44
C PRO A 62 4.33 1.06 -5.77
N ARG A 63 4.49 0.39 -6.90
CA ARG A 63 5.81 0.09 -7.49
C ARG A 63 6.18 1.23 -8.44
N SER A 64 7.35 1.83 -8.26
CA SER A 64 7.79 3.00 -9.04
C SER A 64 7.80 2.75 -10.56
N GLY A 65 8.17 1.53 -10.98
CA GLY A 65 8.16 1.15 -12.39
C GLY A 65 6.76 1.16 -13.02
N LEU A 66 5.74 0.67 -12.30
CA LEU A 66 4.35 0.69 -12.77
C LEU A 66 3.80 2.12 -12.81
N ALA A 67 4.10 2.92 -11.79
CA ALA A 67 3.67 4.31 -11.72
C ALA A 67 4.28 5.15 -12.86
N ALA A 68 5.60 5.10 -13.04
CA ALA A 68 6.30 5.94 -14.01
C ALA A 68 6.08 5.53 -15.47
N LYS A 69 5.97 4.22 -15.75
CA LYS A 69 5.88 3.71 -17.13
C LYS A 69 4.46 3.51 -17.62
N HIS A 70 3.51 3.24 -16.72
CA HIS A 70 2.15 2.85 -17.08
C HIS A 70 1.07 3.68 -16.38
N GLY A 71 1.44 4.63 -15.51
CA GLY A 71 0.47 5.42 -14.73
C GLY A 71 -0.37 4.57 -13.76
N ILE A 72 0.10 3.37 -13.40
CA ILE A 72 -0.61 2.48 -12.49
C ILE A 72 -0.12 2.74 -11.07
N THR A 73 -1.08 3.01 -10.17
CA THR A 73 -0.78 3.23 -8.77
C THR A 73 -1.80 2.52 -7.88
N VAL A 74 -1.49 2.47 -6.59
CA VAL A 74 -2.42 2.02 -5.55
C VAL A 74 -3.27 3.23 -5.16
N LEU A 75 -4.58 3.15 -5.36
CA LEU A 75 -5.51 4.28 -5.21
C LEU A 75 -5.53 4.81 -3.78
N ASN A 76 -5.49 3.91 -2.80
CA ASN A 76 -5.47 4.24 -1.38
C ASN A 76 -4.05 4.27 -0.80
N ALA A 77 -3.02 4.57 -1.62
CA ALA A 77 -1.63 4.54 -1.16
C ALA A 77 -1.31 5.59 -0.07
N PRO A 78 -0.57 5.20 0.98
CA PRO A 78 -0.28 3.82 1.38
C PRO A 78 -1.56 3.12 1.89
N GLY A 79 -1.85 1.93 1.38
CA GLY A 79 -2.98 1.14 1.86
C GLY A 79 -2.65 0.48 3.18
N THR A 80 -3.39 0.80 4.24
CA THR A 80 -3.18 0.25 5.59
C THR A 80 -3.82 -1.13 5.75
N ILE A 81 -3.06 -2.07 6.30
CA ILE A 81 -3.49 -3.38 6.79
C ILE A 81 -3.30 -3.39 8.29
N ASP A 82 -4.41 -3.41 9.01
CA ASP A 82 -4.44 -3.39 10.48
C ASP A 82 -3.95 -4.71 11.10
N ALA A 83 -3.44 -4.63 12.33
CA ALA A 83 -2.91 -5.78 13.07
C ALA A 83 -3.95 -6.87 13.37
N ASP A 84 -5.23 -6.50 13.47
CA ASP A 84 -6.35 -7.41 13.71
C ASP A 84 -7.05 -7.88 12.42
N TYR A 85 -6.63 -7.37 11.25
CA TYR A 85 -7.19 -7.80 9.97
C TYR A 85 -6.74 -9.23 9.63
N ARG A 86 -7.70 -10.11 9.36
CA ARG A 86 -7.46 -11.51 8.93
C ARG A 86 -8.12 -11.84 7.59
N GLY A 87 -8.62 -10.83 6.89
CA GLY A 87 -9.13 -11.00 5.54
C GLY A 87 -8.01 -11.13 4.51
N GLU A 88 -8.40 -11.29 3.25
CA GLU A 88 -7.46 -11.33 2.15
C GLU A 88 -6.86 -9.95 1.90
N VAL A 89 -5.54 -9.87 1.77
CA VAL A 89 -4.87 -8.66 1.31
C VAL A 89 -5.23 -8.45 -0.16
N LYS A 90 -5.90 -7.34 -0.46
CA LYS A 90 -6.22 -6.93 -1.82
C LYS A 90 -5.61 -5.57 -2.14
N VAL A 91 -5.21 -5.37 -3.38
CA VAL A 91 -4.58 -4.14 -3.84
C VAL A 91 -5.59 -3.35 -4.67
N VAL A 92 -5.95 -2.14 -4.25
CA VAL A 92 -6.82 -1.27 -5.05
C VAL A 92 -5.97 -0.54 -6.08
N LEU A 93 -5.93 -1.05 -7.30
CA LEU A 93 -5.20 -0.41 -8.39
C LEU A 93 -6.10 0.59 -9.13
N VAL A 94 -5.51 1.69 -9.57
CA VAL A 94 -6.11 2.67 -10.49
C VAL A 94 -5.15 2.96 -11.63
N ASN A 95 -5.72 3.15 -12.82
CA ASN A 95 -4.98 3.61 -13.99
C ASN A 95 -5.15 5.12 -14.18
N LEU A 96 -4.07 5.87 -13.98
CA LEU A 96 -4.03 7.33 -14.17
C LEU A 96 -3.41 7.73 -15.51
N SER A 97 -3.16 6.77 -16.41
CA SER A 97 -2.68 7.03 -17.76
C SER A 97 -3.84 7.12 -18.77
N ASN A 98 -3.50 7.51 -20.01
CA ASN A 98 -4.42 7.52 -21.14
C ASN A 98 -4.45 6.19 -21.92
N ASN A 99 -3.69 5.18 -21.49
CA ASN A 99 -3.59 3.89 -22.17
C ASN A 99 -4.21 2.80 -21.30
N ALA A 100 -4.89 1.83 -21.90
CA ALA A 100 -5.33 0.65 -21.17
C ALA A 100 -4.13 -0.15 -20.64
N PHE A 101 -4.27 -0.74 -19.46
CA PHE A 101 -3.26 -1.58 -18.84
C PHE A 101 -3.88 -2.91 -18.40
N THR A 102 -3.30 -4.02 -18.86
CA THR A 102 -3.76 -5.37 -18.51
C THR A 102 -2.86 -5.97 -17.44
N ILE A 103 -3.46 -6.29 -16.30
CA ILE A 103 -2.83 -6.98 -15.18
C ILE A 103 -2.98 -8.49 -15.42
N ASN A 104 -1.85 -9.19 -15.44
CA ASN A 104 -1.82 -10.64 -15.59
C ASN A 104 -1.69 -11.34 -14.23
N ASP A 105 -2.13 -12.59 -14.17
CA ASP A 105 -1.88 -13.43 -13.00
C ASP A 105 -0.38 -13.55 -12.71
N GLY A 106 0.00 -13.51 -11.43
CA GLY A 106 1.38 -13.59 -10.96
C GLY A 106 2.20 -12.32 -11.15
N GLU A 107 1.66 -11.29 -11.81
CA GLU A 107 2.34 -10.02 -11.99
C GLU A 107 2.53 -9.29 -10.65
N ARG A 108 3.69 -8.67 -10.46
CA ARG A 108 4.02 -7.90 -9.26
C ARG A 108 3.36 -6.54 -9.35
N ILE A 109 2.32 -6.30 -8.55
CA ILE A 109 1.41 -5.16 -8.70
C ILE A 109 1.61 -4.05 -7.66
N ALA A 110 2.11 -4.40 -6.48
CA ALA A 110 2.37 -3.50 -5.37
C ALA A 110 3.54 -4.02 -4.54
N GLN A 111 3.93 -3.29 -3.51
CA GLN A 111 4.88 -3.78 -2.50
C GLN A 111 4.30 -3.59 -1.10
N LEU A 112 4.59 -4.53 -0.21
CA LEU A 112 4.22 -4.45 1.20
C LEU A 112 5.42 -3.98 2.02
N VAL A 113 5.25 -2.92 2.80
CA VAL A 113 6.20 -2.47 3.82
C VAL A 113 5.55 -2.65 5.19
N VAL A 114 6.24 -3.26 6.14
CA VAL A 114 5.74 -3.35 7.52
C VAL A 114 6.34 -2.22 8.33
N SER A 115 5.50 -1.40 8.96
CA SER A 115 5.92 -0.21 9.70
C SER A 115 5.37 -0.25 11.11
N SER A 116 6.16 0.20 12.08
CA SER A 116 5.66 0.48 13.43
C SER A 116 4.80 1.75 13.41
N HIS A 117 3.76 1.78 14.25
CA HIS A 117 2.96 2.98 14.48
C HIS A 117 2.73 3.20 15.98
N ALA A 118 2.42 4.44 16.36
CA ALA A 118 2.02 4.77 17.72
C ALA A 118 0.51 4.62 17.88
N GLY A 119 0.06 4.06 19.00
CA GLY A 119 -1.29 4.27 19.49
C GLY A 119 -1.36 5.61 20.23
N VAL A 120 -2.45 6.34 20.08
CA VAL A 120 -2.65 7.64 20.75
C VAL A 120 -3.86 7.59 21.67
N VAL A 121 -3.77 8.31 22.78
CA VAL A 121 -4.91 8.66 23.64
C VAL A 121 -5.08 10.16 23.53
N TRP A 122 -6.30 10.60 23.19
CA TRP A 122 -6.59 12.01 22.99
C TRP A 122 -6.81 12.71 24.34
N GLU A 123 -6.20 13.89 24.51
CA GLU A 123 -6.43 14.80 25.63
C GLU A 123 -7.04 16.10 25.07
N GLU A 124 -8.33 16.32 25.31
CA GLU A 124 -9.05 17.50 24.83
C GLU A 124 -8.69 18.72 25.68
N THR A 125 -8.34 19.85 25.04
CA THR A 125 -7.91 21.10 25.70
C THR A 125 -8.44 22.32 24.93
N THR A 126 -8.61 23.44 25.62
CA THR A 126 -8.99 24.72 25.00
C THR A 126 -7.82 25.47 24.38
N GLU A 127 -6.57 25.11 24.71
CA GLU A 127 -5.37 25.83 24.28
C GLU A 127 -4.23 24.86 23.92
N LEU A 128 -3.41 25.25 22.92
CA LEU A 128 -2.18 24.56 22.52
C LEU A 128 -0.97 25.46 22.78
N ALA A 129 0.18 24.85 23.06
CA ALA A 129 1.44 25.60 23.22
C ALA A 129 1.85 26.28 21.90
N ALA A 130 2.39 27.50 22.00
CA ALA A 130 2.91 28.23 20.85
C ALA A 130 4.15 27.54 20.27
N THR A 131 4.26 27.53 18.94
CA THR A 131 5.45 27.05 18.21
C THR A 131 5.84 28.09 17.15
N GLU A 132 7.09 28.06 16.68
CA GLU A 132 7.56 28.95 15.61
C GLU A 132 6.72 28.82 14.32
N ARG A 133 6.26 27.61 13.99
CA ARG A 133 5.38 27.37 12.84
C ARG A 133 3.95 27.85 13.05
N GLY A 134 3.43 27.78 14.28
CA GLY A 134 2.06 28.16 14.60
C GLY A 134 1.02 27.52 13.67
N SER A 135 0.13 28.36 13.11
CA SER A 135 -0.89 27.96 12.13
C SER A 135 -0.42 27.91 10.67
N GLY A 136 0.89 28.06 10.41
CA GLY A 136 1.47 28.03 9.06
C GLY A 136 1.38 26.65 8.38
N GLY A 137 0.61 26.54 7.31
CA GLY A 137 0.46 25.35 6.46
C GLY A 137 0.47 25.70 4.97
N PHE A 138 0.46 24.69 4.08
CA PHE A 138 0.31 24.88 2.63
C PHE A 138 1.28 25.89 1.99
N GLY A 139 2.59 25.64 2.03
CA GLY A 139 3.57 26.50 1.34
C GLY A 139 4.01 27.74 2.12
N HIS A 140 3.75 27.79 3.44
CA HIS A 140 4.03 28.97 4.28
C HIS A 140 5.50 29.46 4.34
N THR A 141 6.46 28.69 3.81
CA THR A 141 7.89 29.07 3.73
C THR A 141 8.33 29.61 2.36
N GLY A 142 7.48 29.67 1.34
CA GLY A 142 7.79 30.44 0.13
C GLY A 142 7.24 29.97 -1.21
N LEU A 143 6.85 30.99 -1.99
CA LEU A 143 7.06 31.24 -3.43
C LEU A 143 6.59 30.25 -4.50
N HIS A 144 5.62 29.36 -4.27
CA HIS A 144 4.79 28.77 -5.34
C HIS A 144 3.41 28.39 -4.84
#